data_AF-A0A1W5ZRZ9-F1
#
_entry.id   AF-A0A1W5ZRZ9-F1
#
_cell.length_a   1.000
_cell.length_b   1.000
_cell.length_c   1.000
_cell.angle_alpha   90.00
_cell.angle_beta   90.00
_cell.angle_gamma   90.00
#
_symmetry.space_group_name_H-M   'P 1'
#
loop_
_entity.id
_entity.type
_entity.pdbx_description
1 polymer ?
#
loop_
_entity_poly.entity_id
_entity_poly.type
_entity_poly.pdbx_seq_one_letter_code
_entity_poly.pdbx_strand_id
1 'polypeptide(L)'
;MANKSKDILLKKSNLLKECGDAYRYAVEVISKDSPTAEVICRSSAEICQNCAEECVDLESASSSKDPTYDMCLEYASLCEELLNYVHVTDKVKIEKTM
;
A
#
# COMPACT_ATOMS: atom_id res chain seq x y z
N MET A 1 -21.73 -7.60 -23.24
CA MET A 1 -21.80 -6.91 -21.93
C MET A 1 -21.23 -7.73 -20.77
N ALA A 2 -21.32 -9.06 -20.76
CA ALA A 2 -20.76 -9.90 -19.66
C ALA A 2 -19.22 -9.91 -19.54
N ASN A 3 -18.47 -9.60 -20.60
CA ASN A 3 -17.00 -9.63 -20.58
C ASN A 3 -16.41 -8.47 -19.75
N LYS A 4 -16.99 -7.27 -19.87
CA LYS A 4 -16.51 -6.04 -19.21
C LYS A 4 -16.53 -6.13 -17.68
N SER A 5 -17.54 -6.79 -17.10
CA SER A 5 -17.64 -6.96 -15.65
C SER A 5 -16.61 -7.95 -15.09
N LYS A 6 -16.26 -9.00 -15.84
CA LYS A 6 -15.22 -9.96 -15.43
C LYS A 6 -13.83 -9.32 -15.44
N ASP A 7 -13.55 -8.51 -16.45
CA ASP A 7 -12.28 -7.79 -16.57
C ASP A 7 -12.10 -6.78 -15.43
N ILE A 8 -13.17 -6.08 -15.03
CA ILE A 8 -13.13 -5.15 -13.87
C ILE A 8 -12.84 -5.89 -12.57
N LEU A 9 -13.53 -7.01 -12.31
CA LEU A 9 -13.29 -7.82 -11.11
C LEU A 9 -11.85 -8.35 -11.05
N LEU A 10 -11.32 -8.81 -12.18
CA LEU A 10 -9.94 -9.27 -12.26
C LEU A 10 -8.95 -8.14 -11.99
N LYS A 11 -9.17 -6.95 -12.57
CA LYS A 11 -8.33 -5.78 -12.31
C LYS A 11 -8.34 -5.38 -10.84
N LYS A 12 -9.52 -5.28 -10.23
CA LYS A 12 -9.66 -5.00 -8.78
C LYS A 12 -8.92 -6.02 -7.92
N SER A 13 -9.05 -7.31 -8.24
CA SER A 13 -8.30 -8.36 -7.53
C SER A 13 -6.79 -8.19 -7.67
N ASN A 14 -6.31 -7.74 -8.83
CA ASN A 14 -4.87 -7.50 -9.04
C ASN A 14 -4.39 -6.28 -8.24
N LEU A 15 -5.18 -5.20 -8.18
CA LEU A 15 -4.85 -4.01 -7.39
C LEU A 15 -4.72 -4.35 -5.90
N LEU A 16 -5.63 -5.14 -5.34
CA LEU A 16 -5.53 -5.61 -3.95
C LEU A 16 -4.31 -6.50 -3.71
N LYS A 17 -4.02 -7.39 -4.67
CA LYS A 17 -2.83 -8.25 -4.58
C LYS A 17 -1.56 -7.39 -4.56
N GLU A 18 -1.48 -6.37 -5.41
CA GLU A 18 -0.34 -5.45 -5.49
C GLU A 18 -0.15 -4.69 -4.18
N CYS A 19 -1.22 -4.15 -3.60
CA CYS A 19 -1.18 -3.50 -2.29
C CYS A 19 -0.68 -4.46 -1.19
N GLY A 20 -1.22 -5.68 -1.15
CA GLY A 20 -0.83 -6.69 -0.17
C GLY A 20 0.63 -7.14 -0.31
N ASP A 21 1.12 -7.29 -1.54
CA ASP A 21 2.52 -7.63 -1.81
C ASP A 21 3.46 -6.47 -1.42
N ALA A 22 3.09 -5.22 -1.72
CA ALA A 22 3.85 -4.04 -1.33
C ALA A 22 3.97 -3.93 0.19
N TYR A 23 2.85 -4.02 0.92
CA TYR A 23 2.84 -4.01 2.38
C TYR A 23 3.68 -5.15 2.96
N ARG A 24 3.51 -6.38 2.46
CA ARG A 24 4.30 -7.54 2.91
C ARG A 24 5.80 -7.31 2.74
N TYR A 25 6.20 -6.74 1.59
CA TYR A 25 7.60 -6.44 1.33
C TYR A 25 8.14 -5.34 2.25
N ALA A 26 7.36 -4.29 2.53
CA ALA A 26 7.70 -3.24 3.50
C ALA A 26 7.96 -3.83 4.90
N VAL A 27 7.08 -4.72 5.38
CA VAL A 27 7.28 -5.45 6.65
C VAL A 27 8.57 -6.28 6.63
N GLU A 28 8.81 -6.99 5.53
CA GLU A 28 9.99 -7.85 5.39
C GLU A 28 11.30 -7.04 5.47
N VAL A 29 11.40 -5.90 4.77
CA VAL A 29 12.62 -5.08 4.80
C VAL A 29 12.84 -4.42 6.17
N ILE A 30 11.78 -4.03 6.88
CA ILE A 30 11.88 -3.54 8.27
C ILE A 30 12.39 -4.65 9.18
N SER A 31 11.83 -5.86 9.07
CA SER A 31 12.21 -6.99 9.93
C SER A 31 13.68 -7.40 9.78
N LYS A 32 14.30 -7.03 8.66
CA LYS A 32 15.71 -7.28 8.35
C LYS A 32 16.63 -6.11 8.67
N ASP A 33 16.12 -5.05 9.34
CA ASP A 33 16.86 -3.81 9.61
C ASP A 33 17.49 -3.23 8.32
N SER A 34 16.78 -3.33 7.18
CA SER A 34 17.34 -2.89 5.90
C SER A 34 17.58 -1.38 5.88
N PRO A 35 18.73 -0.90 5.39
CA PRO A 35 18.98 0.54 5.23
C PRO A 35 18.04 1.20 4.20
N THR A 36 17.34 0.40 3.39
CA THR A 36 16.36 0.89 2.41
C THR A 36 14.93 0.88 2.95
N ALA A 37 14.70 0.47 4.20
CA ALA A 37 13.36 0.29 4.75
C ALA A 37 12.49 1.55 4.60
N GLU A 38 13.04 2.74 4.86
CA GLU A 38 12.32 4.01 4.71
C GLU A 38 11.79 4.21 3.29
N VAL A 39 12.68 4.07 2.29
CA VAL A 39 12.36 4.27 0.88
C VAL A 39 11.31 3.25 0.41
N ILE A 40 11.43 2.00 0.85
CA ILE A 40 10.50 0.94 0.49
C ILE A 40 9.12 1.17 1.13
N CYS A 41 9.04 1.58 2.40
CA CYS A 41 7.74 1.85 3.05
C CYS A 41 7.01 3.01 2.36
N ARG A 42 7.74 4.08 2.04
CA ARG A 42 7.20 5.23 1.31
C ARG A 42 6.68 4.83 -0.08
N SER A 43 7.49 4.09 -0.83
CA SER A 43 7.09 3.61 -2.16
C SER A 43 5.91 2.65 -2.09
N SER A 44 5.82 1.83 -1.05
CA SER A 44 4.70 0.91 -0.85
C SER A 44 3.39 1.63 -0.55
N ALA A 45 3.45 2.71 0.25
CA ALA A 45 2.29 3.57 0.49
C ALA A 45 1.81 4.23 -0.82
N GLU A 46 2.73 4.77 -1.61
CA GLU A 46 2.43 5.39 -2.92
C GLU A 46 1.81 4.39 -3.90
N ILE A 47 2.34 3.16 -3.98
CA ILE A 47 1.73 2.08 -4.79
C ILE A 47 0.28 1.85 -4.38
N CYS A 48 0.01 1.74 -3.07
CA CYS A 48 -1.35 1.49 -2.57
C CYS A 48 -2.31 2.67 -2.85
N GLN A 49 -1.81 3.91 -2.76
CA GLN A 49 -2.58 5.10 -3.13
C GLN A 49 -2.92 5.11 -4.63
N ASN A 50 -1.95 4.82 -5.49
CA ASN A 50 -2.18 4.72 -6.93
C ASN A 50 -3.18 3.60 -7.27
N CYS A 51 -3.09 2.44 -6.60
CA CYS A 51 -4.08 1.37 -6.76
C CYS A 51 -5.49 1.80 -6.35
N ALA A 52 -5.63 2.63 -5.30
CA ALA A 52 -6.92 3.19 -4.91
C ALA A 52 -7.46 4.13 -6.00
N GLU A 53 -6.63 5.03 -6.53
CA GLU A 53 -7.02 5.92 -7.63
C GLU A 53 -7.47 5.14 -8.88
N GLU A 54 -6.75 4.06 -9.24
CA GLU A 54 -7.16 3.18 -10.33
C GLU A 54 -8.51 2.50 -10.07
N CYS A 55 -8.86 2.17 -8.83
CA CYS A 55 -10.18 1.63 -8.49
C CYS A 55 -11.30 2.63 -8.83
N VAL A 56 -11.08 3.92 -8.58
CA VAL A 56 -12.05 4.99 -8.90
C VAL A 56 -12.27 5.07 -10.42
N ASP A 57 -11.21 4.99 -11.20
CA ASP A 57 -11.28 5.06 -12.66
C ASP A 57 -12.01 3.85 -13.28
N LEU A 58 -11.87 2.67 -12.65
CA LEU A 58 -12.56 1.45 -13.06
C LEU A 58 -14.08 1.50 -12.83
N GLU A 59 -14.55 2.30 -11.87
CA GLU A 59 -15.95 2.39 -11.45
C GLU A 59 -16.70 3.64 -11.95
N SER A 60 -16.27 4.24 -13.06
CA SER A 60 -16.83 5.46 -13.68
C SER A 60 -18.36 5.51 -13.95
N ALA A 61 -19.19 4.60 -13.43
CA ALA A 61 -20.65 4.63 -13.54
C ALA A 61 -21.51 4.14 -12.33
N SER A 62 -20.99 3.81 -11.13
CA SER A 62 -21.92 3.42 -10.03
C SER A 62 -21.49 3.81 -8.62
N SER A 63 -22.35 4.61 -8.00
CA SER A 63 -22.23 5.35 -6.74
C SER A 63 -22.34 4.52 -5.45
N SER A 64 -21.49 3.51 -5.26
CA SER A 64 -21.37 2.84 -3.95
C SER A 64 -19.91 2.60 -3.64
N LYS A 65 -19.42 3.26 -2.58
CA LYS A 65 -18.10 3.11 -1.94
C LYS A 65 -17.44 1.75 -2.27
N ASP A 66 -16.50 1.74 -3.23
CA ASP A 66 -15.86 0.52 -3.71
C ASP A 66 -15.06 -0.12 -2.56
N PRO A 67 -15.39 -1.33 -2.11
CA PRO A 67 -14.64 -1.98 -1.04
C PRO A 67 -13.15 -2.18 -1.39
N THR A 68 -12.85 -2.32 -2.68
CA THR A 68 -11.48 -2.44 -3.19
C THR A 68 -10.70 -1.16 -2.94
N TYR A 69 -11.30 -0.01 -3.24
CA TYR A 69 -10.73 1.31 -2.96
C TYR A 69 -10.44 1.49 -1.46
N ASP A 70 -11.43 1.20 -0.61
CA ASP A 70 -11.28 1.32 0.84
C ASP A 70 -10.14 0.43 1.37
N MET A 71 -10.01 -0.79 0.86
CA MET A 71 -8.92 -1.70 1.23
C MET A 71 -7.56 -1.24 0.72
N CYS A 72 -7.46 -0.67 -0.49
CA CYS A 72 -6.22 -0.08 -1.00
C CYS A 72 -5.76 1.09 -0.11
N LEU A 73 -6.69 1.94 0.34
CA LEU A 73 -6.38 3.01 1.31
C LEU A 73 -5.93 2.46 2.66
N GLU A 74 -6.53 1.38 3.15
CA GLU A 74 -6.10 0.74 4.38
C GLU A 74 -4.66 0.24 4.27
N TYR A 75 -4.30 -0.41 3.16
CA TYR A 75 -2.91 -0.82 2.91
C TYR A 75 -1.94 0.37 2.82
N ALA A 76 -2.36 1.48 2.21
CA ALA A 76 -1.55 2.70 2.17
C ALA A 76 -1.28 3.23 3.59
N SER A 77 -2.32 3.31 4.42
CA SER A 77 -2.21 3.73 5.82
C SER A 77 -1.26 2.82 6.61
N LEU A 78 -1.39 1.50 6.45
CA LEU A 78 -0.48 0.54 7.09
C LEU A 78 0.99 0.75 6.66
N CYS A 79 1.24 1.07 5.38
CA CYS A 79 2.59 1.38 4.91
C CYS A 79 3.14 2.71 5.49
N GLU A 80 2.29 3.72 5.69
CA GLU A 80 2.64 4.97 6.36
C GLU A 80 2.95 4.77 7.85
N GLU A 81 2.21 3.89 8.54
CA GLU A 81 2.52 3.49 9.92
C GLU A 81 3.91 2.83 10.02
N LEU A 82 4.26 1.97 9.06
CA LEU A 82 5.58 1.37 8.96
C LEU A 82 6.68 2.43 8.74
N LEU A 83 6.43 3.45 7.92
CA LEU A 83 7.37 4.56 7.73
C LEU A 83 7.61 5.33 9.03
N ASN A 84 6.55 5.63 9.78
CA ASN A 84 6.64 6.26 11.09
C ASN A 84 7.45 5.40 12.08
N TYR A 85 7.26 4.09 12.06
CA TYR A 85 8.04 3.15 12.88
C TYR A 85 9.55 3.25 12.55
N VAL A 86 9.92 3.24 11.27
CA VAL A 86 11.32 3.37 10.83
C VAL A 86 11.93 4.68 11.35
N HIS A 87 11.25 5.81 11.17
CA HIS A 87 11.74 7.12 11.64
C HIS A 87 11.93 7.20 13.15
N VAL A 88 11.07 6.56 13.94
CA VAL A 88 11.24 6.49 15.40
C VAL A 88 12.45 5.63 15.77
N THR A 89 12.61 4.46 15.13
CA THR A 89 13.75 3.58 15.42
C THR A 89 15.10 4.20 15.10
N ASP A 90 15.20 4.98 14.03
CA ASP A 90 16.45 5.65 13.66
C ASP A 90 16.83 6.76 14.64
N LYS A 91 15.85 7.54 15.12
CA LYS A 91 16.10 8.55 16.18
C LYS A 91 16.65 7.92 17.46
N VAL A 92 16.08 6.78 17.88
CA VAL A 92 16.56 6.05 19.08
C VAL A 92 17.97 5.48 18.87
N LYS A 93 18.31 5.01 17.66
CA LYS A 93 19.66 4.54 17.34
C LYS A 93 20.69 5.69 17.41
N ILE A 94 20.34 6.88 16.92
CA ILE A 94 21.21 8.07 16.98
C ILE A 94 21.47 8.48 18.43
N GLU A 95 20.44 8.57 19.27
CA GLU A 95 20.58 8.98 20.68
C GLU A 95 21.44 8.02 21.52
N LYS A 96 21.44 6.72 21.21
CA LYS A 96 22.26 5.72 21.92
C LYS A 96 23.73 5.71 21.50
N THR A 97 24.07 6.39 20.40
CA THR A 97 25.43 6.41 19.84
C THR A 97 26.15 7.74 20.16
N MET A 98 25.47 8.68 20.84
CA MET A 98 26.02 9.91 21.40
C MET A 98 26.31 9.75 22.89
#